data_AF-A0A936U138-F1
#
_entry.id   AF-A0A936U138-F1
#
_cell.length_a   1.000
_cell.length_b   1.000
_cell.length_c   1.000
_cell.angle_alpha   90.00
_cell.angle_beta   90.00
_cell.angle_gamma   90.00
#
_symmetry.space_group_name_H-M   'P 1'
#
loop_
_entity.id
_entity.type
_entity.pdbx_description
1 polymer ?
#
loop_
_entity_poly.entity_id
_entity_poly.type
_entity_poly.pdbx_seq_one_letter_code
_entity_poly.pdbx_strand_id
1 'polypeptide(L)'
;MKKEKFEDGKIKSEKTYRKIDGKEKLVKEVKYHHNGQKYIEGGYMDELRNGKWTSWYEDGKIWSEGEFKDGKSHGKRTVYHPNGKKYYEGTFDSGKRTGIWMFYNEAGIKVKEVNYSKVTVQP
;
A
#
# COMPACT_ATOMS: atom_id res chain seq x y z
N MET A 1 -11.91 -5.56 -18.44
CA MET A 1 -12.00 -4.93 -17.10
C MET A 1 -13.32 -5.36 -16.46
N LYS A 2 -13.36 -5.57 -15.15
CA LYS A 2 -14.57 -5.91 -14.39
C LYS A 2 -14.80 -4.84 -13.32
N LYS A 3 -16.05 -4.43 -13.10
CA LYS A 3 -16.43 -3.42 -12.09
C LYS A 3 -17.40 -4.01 -11.08
N GLU A 4 -17.26 -3.63 -9.83
CA GLU A 4 -18.22 -3.89 -8.75
C GLU A 4 -18.81 -2.55 -8.29
N LYS A 5 -20.08 -2.54 -7.91
CA LYS A 5 -20.78 -1.35 -7.43
C LYS A 5 -21.24 -1.54 -5.98
N PHE A 6 -21.39 -0.43 -5.26
CA PHE A 6 -22.16 -0.39 -4.02
C PHE A 6 -23.66 -0.54 -4.32
N GLU A 7 -24.48 -0.70 -3.28
CA GLU A 7 -25.93 -0.85 -3.40
C GLU A 7 -26.59 0.36 -4.07
N ASP A 8 -26.05 1.57 -3.87
CA ASP A 8 -26.51 2.82 -4.49
C ASP A 8 -26.02 3.01 -5.95
N GLY A 9 -25.33 2.02 -6.50
CA GLY A 9 -24.85 2.02 -7.88
C GLY A 9 -23.51 2.72 -8.11
N LYS A 10 -22.90 3.36 -7.10
CA LYS A 10 -21.55 3.93 -7.20
C LYS A 10 -20.50 2.84 -7.38
N ILE A 11 -19.40 3.13 -8.07
CA ILE A 11 -18.33 2.15 -8.29
C ILE A 11 -17.61 1.89 -6.96
N LYS A 12 -17.51 0.61 -6.59
CA LYS A 12 -16.81 0.12 -5.40
C LYS A 12 -15.42 -0.39 -5.73
N SER A 13 -15.29 -1.11 -6.85
CA SER A 13 -14.00 -1.63 -7.31
C SER A 13 -13.93 -1.80 -8.82
N GLU A 14 -12.71 -1.72 -9.35
CA GLU A 14 -12.37 -1.97 -10.74
C GLU A 14 -11.16 -2.91 -10.81
N LYS A 15 -11.29 -4.00 -11.57
CA LYS A 15 -10.25 -5.00 -11.77
C LYS A 15 -9.90 -5.11 -13.25
N THR A 16 -8.62 -4.94 -13.56
CA THR A 16 -8.09 -5.07 -14.92
C THR A 16 -7.39 -6.42 -15.07
N TYR A 17 -7.76 -7.16 -16.10
CA TYR A 17 -7.21 -8.46 -16.44
C TYR A 17 -6.48 -8.37 -17.78
N ARG A 18 -5.42 -9.16 -17.96
CA ARG A 18 -4.71 -9.32 -19.22
C ARG A 18 -4.49 -10.81 -19.50
N LYS A 19 -4.49 -11.19 -20.78
CA LYS A 19 -4.16 -12.54 -21.20
C LYS A 19 -2.65 -12.74 -21.18
N ILE A 20 -2.17 -13.65 -20.34
CA ILE A 20 -0.77 -14.03 -20.15
C ILE A 20 -0.72 -15.56 -20.22
N ASP A 21 0.09 -16.11 -21.12
CA ASP A 21 0.20 -17.57 -21.37
C ASP A 21 -1.17 -18.24 -21.61
N GLY A 22 -2.01 -17.58 -22.40
CA GLY A 22 -3.35 -18.09 -22.72
C GLY A 22 -4.41 -17.90 -21.62
N LYS A 23 -4.03 -17.51 -20.40
CA LYS A 23 -4.94 -17.34 -19.25
C LYS A 23 -5.16 -15.87 -18.92
N GLU A 24 -6.38 -15.49 -18.54
CA GLU A 24 -6.62 -14.15 -17.99
C GLU A 24 -6.08 -14.06 -16.57
N LYS A 25 -5.10 -13.17 -16.34
CA LYS A 25 -4.55 -12.87 -15.02
C LYS A 25 -4.95 -11.46 -14.59
N LEU A 26 -5.26 -11.28 -13.30
CA LEU A 26 -5.45 -9.96 -12.71
C LEU A 26 -4.11 -9.20 -12.75
N VAL A 27 -4.12 -7.96 -13.22
CA VAL A 27 -2.90 -7.12 -13.30
C VAL A 27 -3.01 -5.83 -12.51
N LYS A 28 -4.24 -5.38 -12.20
CA LYS A 28 -4.47 -4.14 -11.47
C LYS A 28 -5.83 -4.17 -10.77
N GLU A 29 -5.87 -3.66 -9.55
CA GLU A 29 -7.10 -3.40 -8.81
C GLU A 29 -7.12 -1.93 -8.36
N VAL A 30 -8.29 -1.30 -8.47
CA VAL A 30 -8.61 -0.01 -7.86
C VAL A 30 -9.87 -0.21 -7.04
N LYS A 31 -9.90 0.23 -5.79
CA LYS A 31 -11.12 0.32 -4.99
C LYS A 31 -11.38 1.76 -4.63
N TYR A 32 -12.65 2.07 -4.43
CA TYR A 32 -13.11 3.42 -4.17
C TYR A 32 -13.81 3.49 -2.81
N HIS A 33 -13.65 4.63 -2.16
CA HIS A 33 -14.52 5.06 -1.08
C HIS A 33 -15.93 5.30 -1.61
N HIS A 34 -16.91 5.31 -0.71
CA HIS A 34 -18.30 5.51 -1.09
C HIS A 34 -18.56 6.90 -1.74
N ASN A 35 -17.69 7.88 -1.48
CA ASN A 35 -17.73 9.19 -2.12
C ASN A 35 -17.12 9.23 -3.54
N GLY A 36 -16.67 8.09 -4.06
CA GLY A 36 -16.08 7.94 -5.40
C GLY A 36 -14.59 8.24 -5.48
N GLN A 37 -13.95 8.66 -4.39
CA GLN A 37 -12.50 8.82 -4.36
C GLN A 37 -11.80 7.46 -4.26
N LYS A 38 -10.54 7.38 -4.73
CA LYS A 38 -9.78 6.14 -4.60
C LYS A 38 -9.57 5.81 -3.12
N TYR A 39 -9.72 4.55 -2.77
CA TYR A 39 -9.37 4.00 -1.46
C TYR A 39 -8.02 3.28 -1.52
N ILE A 40 -7.82 2.45 -2.54
CA ILE A 40 -6.57 1.71 -2.74
C ILE A 40 -6.38 1.35 -4.21
N GLU A 41 -5.14 1.35 -4.67
CA GLU A 41 -4.75 0.97 -6.02
C GLU A 41 -3.42 0.24 -5.97
N GLY A 42 -3.29 -0.80 -6.80
CA GLY A 42 -2.02 -1.48 -6.96
C GLY A 42 -2.04 -2.57 -8.03
N GLY A 43 -0.84 -3.07 -8.31
CA GLY A 43 -0.57 -4.06 -9.33
C GLY A 43 -0.55 -5.50 -8.80
N TYR A 44 -0.73 -6.42 -9.74
CA TYR A 44 -0.61 -7.86 -9.53
C TYR A 44 0.33 -8.47 -10.57
N MET A 45 1.13 -9.43 -10.15
CA MET A 45 1.97 -10.30 -10.99
C MET A 45 1.80 -11.72 -10.45
N ASP A 46 1.51 -12.68 -11.32
CA ASP A 46 1.22 -14.07 -10.96
C ASP A 46 0.22 -14.20 -9.79
N GLU A 47 -0.87 -13.43 -9.89
CA GLU A 47 -1.98 -13.39 -8.92
C GLU A 47 -1.61 -12.85 -7.52
N LEU A 48 -0.35 -12.45 -7.33
CA LEU A 48 0.17 -11.86 -6.09
C LEU A 48 0.32 -10.36 -6.24
N ARG A 49 0.17 -9.62 -5.13
CA ARG A 49 0.44 -8.17 -5.12
C ARG A 49 1.89 -7.90 -5.52
N ASN A 50 2.07 -7.00 -6.48
CA ASN A 50 3.40 -6.68 -6.98
C ASN A 50 3.50 -5.21 -7.42
N GLY A 51 4.65 -4.60 -7.16
CA GLY A 51 4.92 -3.19 -7.44
C GLY A 51 4.33 -2.24 -6.40
N LYS A 52 4.18 -0.97 -6.79
CA LYS A 52 3.69 0.10 -5.91
C LYS A 52 2.20 -0.07 -5.61
N TRP A 53 1.87 0.07 -4.32
CA TRP A 53 0.52 0.15 -3.80
C TRP A 53 0.36 1.48 -3.07
N THR A 54 -0.76 2.14 -3.34
CA THR A 54 -1.13 3.40 -2.69
C THR A 54 -2.54 3.27 -2.14
N SER A 55 -2.75 3.78 -0.92
CA SER A 55 -4.06 3.94 -0.31
C SER A 55 -4.28 5.39 0.08
N TRP A 56 -5.53 5.81 0.09
CA TRP A 56 -5.94 7.19 0.35
C TRP A 56 -7.04 7.24 1.40
N TYR A 57 -7.08 8.37 2.11
CA TYR A 57 -8.20 8.78 2.95
C TYR A 57 -9.41 9.17 2.10
N GLU A 58 -10.57 9.30 2.74
CA GLU A 58 -11.81 9.75 2.07
C GLU A 58 -11.73 11.19 1.54
N ASP A 59 -10.79 12.01 2.00
CA ASP A 59 -10.55 13.35 1.49
C ASP A 59 -9.55 13.37 0.31
N GLY A 60 -9.02 12.21 -0.06
CA GLY A 60 -8.18 12.01 -1.23
C GLY A 60 -6.70 12.21 -0.94
N LYS A 61 -6.34 12.55 0.30
CA LYS A 61 -4.94 12.55 0.74
C LYS A 61 -4.43 11.12 0.83
N ILE A 62 -3.14 10.96 0.53
CA ILE A 62 -2.49 9.66 0.64
C ILE A 62 -2.46 9.24 2.12
N TRP A 63 -2.96 8.04 2.39
CA TRP A 63 -2.85 7.40 3.69
C TRP A 63 -1.56 6.56 3.77
N SER A 64 -1.28 5.76 2.73
CA SER A 64 -0.03 5.02 2.68
C SER A 64 0.46 4.75 1.27
N GLU A 65 1.77 4.62 1.14
CA GLU A 65 2.45 4.14 -0.05
C GLU A 65 3.45 3.06 0.36
N GLY A 66 3.51 1.98 -0.40
CA GLY A 66 4.51 0.94 -0.21
C GLY A 66 4.65 0.08 -1.45
N GLU A 67 5.63 -0.79 -1.44
CA GLU A 67 5.83 -1.75 -2.52
C GLU A 67 5.54 -3.18 -2.03
N PHE A 68 5.09 -4.00 -2.96
CA PHE A 68 4.94 -5.44 -2.75
C PHE A 68 5.79 -6.17 -3.79
N LYS A 69 6.34 -7.31 -3.38
CA LYS A 69 6.99 -8.28 -4.25
C LYS A 69 6.50 -9.66 -3.85
N ASP A 70 5.97 -10.40 -4.83
CA ASP A 70 5.45 -11.77 -4.63
C ASP A 70 4.46 -11.85 -3.45
N GLY A 71 3.58 -10.85 -3.33
CA GLY A 71 2.56 -10.78 -2.29
C GLY A 71 3.05 -10.31 -0.92
N LYS A 72 4.36 -10.09 -0.72
CA LYS A 72 4.96 -9.62 0.53
C LYS A 72 5.35 -8.15 0.43
N SER A 73 5.22 -7.40 1.53
CA SER A 73 5.73 -6.04 1.60
C SER A 73 7.24 -6.03 1.32
N HIS A 74 7.66 -5.14 0.44
CA HIS A 74 9.05 -4.99 0.01
C HIS A 74 9.35 -3.51 -0.20
N GLY A 75 10.61 -3.12 -0.21
CA GLY A 75 11.02 -1.75 -0.50
C GLY A 75 10.53 -0.73 0.53
N LYS A 76 10.48 0.53 0.12
CA LYS A 76 10.12 1.64 0.99
C LYS A 76 8.63 1.62 1.28
N ARG A 77 8.26 1.87 2.54
CA ARG A 77 6.89 2.17 2.96
C ARG A 77 6.83 3.49 3.70
N THR A 78 5.82 4.28 3.38
CA THR A 78 5.47 5.52 4.07
C THR A 78 3.99 5.48 4.43
N VAL A 79 3.67 5.85 5.65
CA VAL A 79 2.29 6.10 6.10
C VAL A 79 2.20 7.53 6.57
N TYR A 80 1.07 8.18 6.30
CA TYR A 80 0.83 9.57 6.61
C TYR A 80 -0.32 9.69 7.63
N HIS A 81 -0.35 10.80 8.35
CA HIS A 81 -1.48 11.28 9.14
C HIS A 81 -2.54 11.91 8.23
N PRO A 82 -3.79 12.11 8.69
CA PRO A 82 -4.84 12.78 7.92
C PRO A 82 -4.49 14.22 7.48
N ASN A 83 -3.55 14.86 8.15
CA ASN A 83 -3.02 16.17 7.77
C ASN A 83 -1.94 16.12 6.67
N GLY A 84 -1.63 14.92 6.14
CA GLY A 84 -0.65 14.70 5.08
C GLY A 84 0.81 14.61 5.55
N LYS A 85 1.10 14.85 6.82
CA LYS A 85 2.45 14.66 7.36
C LYS A 85 2.73 13.18 7.59
N LYS A 86 4.00 12.77 7.49
CA LYS A 86 4.39 11.38 7.73
C LYS A 86 3.99 10.95 9.14
N TYR A 87 3.45 9.75 9.27
CA TYR A 87 3.29 9.04 10.53
C TYR A 87 4.48 8.12 10.78
N TYR A 88 4.86 7.34 9.77
CA TYR A 88 6.14 6.63 9.77
C TYR A 88 6.64 6.34 8.36
N GLU A 89 7.95 6.12 8.26
CA GLU A 89 8.55 5.53 7.07
C GLU A 89 9.65 4.54 7.44
N GLY A 90 9.89 3.58 6.56
CA GLY A 90 10.92 2.57 6.72
C GLY A 90 10.92 1.61 5.54
N THR A 91 11.71 0.56 5.63
CA THR A 91 11.85 -0.43 4.56
C THR A 91 11.37 -1.79 5.03
N PHE A 92 10.75 -2.53 4.11
CA PHE A 92 10.47 -3.96 4.28
C PHE A 92 11.35 -4.79 3.35
N ASP A 93 11.76 -5.95 3.84
CA ASP A 93 12.26 -7.03 3.01
C ASP A 93 11.48 -8.31 3.33
N SER A 94 10.85 -8.88 2.31
CA SER A 94 10.08 -10.13 2.42
C SER A 94 9.06 -10.14 3.56
N GLY A 95 8.38 -8.99 3.77
CA GLY A 95 7.39 -8.80 4.83
C GLY A 95 7.96 -8.43 6.21
N LYS A 96 9.28 -8.40 6.39
CA LYS A 96 9.95 -8.03 7.65
C LYS A 96 10.47 -6.61 7.58
N ARG A 97 10.37 -5.87 8.70
CA ARG A 97 10.98 -4.54 8.83
C ARG A 97 12.49 -4.65 8.76
N THR A 98 13.14 -3.81 7.98
CA THR A 98 14.60 -3.71 7.88
C THR A 98 15.04 -2.24 7.88
N GLY A 99 16.31 -2.02 8.22
CA GLY A 99 16.93 -0.70 8.27
C GLY A 99 16.33 0.20 9.35
N ILE A 100 16.38 1.51 9.09
CA ILE A 100 15.93 2.54 10.01
C ILE A 100 14.45 2.82 9.78
N TRP A 101 13.70 2.79 10.87
CA TRP A 101 12.29 3.13 10.93
C TRP A 101 12.11 4.42 11.71
N MET A 102 11.52 5.43 11.08
CA MET A 102 11.28 6.74 11.68
C MET A 102 9.79 6.93 11.90
N PHE A 103 9.42 7.45 13.07
CA PHE A 103 8.04 7.74 13.45
C PHE A 103 7.91 9.21 13.84
N TYR A 104 6.79 9.80 13.47
CA TYR A 104 6.54 11.23 13.61
C TYR A 104 5.14 11.46 14.20
N ASN A 105 5.00 12.53 14.98
CA ASN A 105 3.69 12.98 15.45
C ASN A 105 2.95 13.80 14.39
N GLU A 106 1.72 14.24 14.68
CA GLU A 106 0.91 15.06 13.76
C GLU A 106 1.52 16.45 13.48
N ALA A 107 2.44 16.95 14.31
CA ALA A 107 3.19 18.16 13.99
C ALA A 107 4.28 17.92 12.93
N GLY A 108 4.57 16.66 12.60
CA GLY A 108 5.66 16.26 11.68
C GLY A 108 7.01 16.13 12.38
N ILE A 109 7.04 16.19 13.72
CA ILE A 109 8.26 16.09 14.52
C ILE A 109 8.58 14.60 14.70
N LYS A 110 9.83 14.22 14.44
CA LYS A 110 10.32 12.84 14.68
C LYS A 110 10.29 12.56 16.17
N VAL A 111 9.53 11.56 16.58
CA VAL A 111 9.37 11.16 17.99
C VAL A 111 10.04 9.84 18.32
N LYS A 112 10.34 9.01 17.31
CA LYS A 112 10.99 7.72 17.51
C LYS A 112 11.80 7.30 16.29
N GLU A 113 12.90 6.63 16.55
CA GLU A 113 13.72 5.95 15.56
C GLU A 113 14.04 4.54 16.06
N VAL A 114 13.92 3.53 15.20
CA VAL A 114 14.24 2.13 15.52
C VAL A 114 15.10 1.57 14.40
N ASN A 115 16.24 0.97 14.75
CA ASN A 115 17.11 0.33 13.77
C ASN A 115 16.93 -1.19 13.79
N TYR A 116 16.25 -1.72 12.79
CA TYR A 116 15.99 -3.15 12.60
C TYR A 116 17.14 -3.90 11.90
N SER A 117 18.22 -3.23 11.48
CA SER A 117 19.44 -3.91 11.03
C SER A 117 20.29 -4.43 12.19
N LYS A 118 20.04 -3.95 13.42
CA LYS A 118 20.78 -4.29 14.63
C LYS A 118 20.07 -5.32 15.52
N VAL A 119 19.13 -6.11 14.98
CA VAL A 119 18.61 -7.27 15.72
C VAL A 119 19.70 -8.32 15.76
N THR A 120 20.64 -8.14 16.69
CA THR A 120 21.55 -9.18 17.14
C THR A 120 20.67 -10.31 17.64
N VAL A 121 20.78 -11.48 17.03
CA VAL A 121 20.26 -12.71 17.61
C VAL A 121 20.92 -12.81 18.98
N GLN A 122 20.17 -12.61 20.06
CA GLN A 122 20.68 -13.01 21.37
C GLN A 122 20.76 -14.55 21.34
N PRO A 123 21.92 -15.14 21.71
CA PRO A 123 22.12 -16.59 21.66
C PRO A 123 21.14 -17.35 22.55
#